data_AF-A0A9P6SNH0-F1
#
_entry.id   AF-A0A9P6SNH0-F1
#
_cell.length_a   1.000
_cell.length_b   1.000
_cell.length_c   1.000
_cell.angle_alpha   90.00
_cell.angle_beta   90.00
_cell.angle_gamma   90.00
#
_symmetry.space_group_name_H-M   'P 1'
#
loop_
_entity.id
_entity.type
_entity.pdbx_description
1 polymer ?
#
loop_
_entity_poly.entity_id
_entity_poly.type
_entity_poly.pdbx_seq_one_letter_code
_entity_poly.pdbx_strand_id
1 'polypeptide(L)'
;MGFFASTAFRMFNINTKAPEKKEPDQTIEVRVGSGTTLRIFKVDKGILCRDSGYCRRILAADSKHKQEAIALLEFMPINFELYLQWIINPSQPTVYDPDYLPQEPWLSNAATTWLLGRKLQCSDEFDKFALSQFVQSCAFMLYGPWEMIERQASIGSLRRFSDHWTAWNSSFAGPEPNEYSGLLAARDIFAPPIRDPRLYDIEHWYSECGKYMRPRCLHDPILRLERLEEAKKPKPEPPAEWDYDYEDADAVRQFDCVKSTEGCQIEVD
;
A
#
# COMPACT_ATOMS: atom_id res chain seq x y z
N MET A 1 27.14 -23.19 17.72
CA MET A 1 26.91 -24.24 16.71
C MET A 1 25.83 -23.72 15.77
N GLY A 2 26.24 -23.27 14.59
CA GLY A 2 25.33 -22.60 13.63
C GLY A 2 24.67 -23.61 12.70
N PHE A 3 23.34 -23.59 12.66
CA PHE A 3 22.56 -24.21 11.60
C PHE A 3 22.24 -23.12 10.56
N PHE A 4 23.03 -23.06 9.48
CA PHE A 4 22.57 -22.41 8.26
C PHE A 4 21.67 -23.43 7.54
N ALA A 5 20.36 -23.29 7.73
CA ALA A 5 19.38 -23.97 6.89
C ALA A 5 19.49 -23.36 5.49
N SER A 6 20.21 -24.06 4.60
CA SER A 6 20.20 -23.81 3.17
C SER A 6 18.79 -24.10 2.65
N THR A 7 17.95 -23.07 2.67
CA THR A 7 16.61 -23.14 2.10
C THR A 7 16.78 -23.14 0.59
N ALA A 8 16.69 -24.32 -0.01
CA ALA A 8 16.66 -24.49 -1.46
C ALA A 8 15.47 -23.69 -2.01
N PHE A 9 15.76 -22.49 -2.51
CA PHE A 9 14.80 -21.65 -3.22
C PHE A 9 14.36 -22.44 -4.45
N ARG A 10 13.16 -23.02 -4.39
CA ARG A 10 12.52 -23.62 -5.57
C ARG A 10 12.40 -22.51 -6.61
N MET A 11 13.24 -22.56 -7.64
CA MET A 11 12.96 -21.84 -8.88
C MET A 11 11.56 -22.25 -9.31
N PHE A 12 10.61 -21.33 -9.19
CA PHE A 12 9.27 -21.56 -9.69
C PHE A 12 9.40 -21.82 -11.19
N ASN A 13 9.05 -23.04 -11.58
CA ASN A 13 8.99 -23.46 -12.97
C ASN A 13 7.80 -22.73 -13.58
N ILE A 14 8.05 -21.54 -14.15
CA ILE A 14 7.07 -20.79 -14.91
C ILE A 14 6.61 -21.71 -16.03
N ASN A 15 5.32 -22.06 -16.01
CA ASN A 15 4.64 -22.99 -16.91
C ASN A 15 5.29 -23.08 -18.30
N THR A 16 6.01 -24.17 -18.56
CA THR A 16 6.77 -24.44 -19.79
C THR A 16 5.86 -24.87 -20.93
N LYS A 17 4.92 -24.01 -21.34
CA LYS A 17 4.55 -24.04 -22.76
C LYS A 17 5.77 -23.52 -23.52
N ALA A 18 6.21 -24.28 -24.52
CA ALA A 18 7.33 -23.87 -25.37
C ALA A 18 7.09 -22.41 -25.80
N PRO A 19 8.01 -21.48 -25.52
CA PRO A 19 7.80 -20.09 -25.82
C PRO A 19 7.63 -19.98 -27.33
N GLU A 20 6.45 -19.55 -27.78
CA GLU A 20 6.32 -18.94 -29.10
C GLU A 20 7.46 -17.92 -29.19
N LYS A 21 8.28 -18.01 -30.24
CA LYS A 21 9.37 -17.08 -30.47
C LYS A 21 8.77 -15.68 -30.65
N LYS A 22 8.61 -14.95 -29.55
CA LYS A 22 8.26 -13.53 -29.58
C LYS A 22 9.36 -12.79 -30.28
N GLU A 23 9.00 -11.89 -31.19
CA GLU A 23 9.96 -11.07 -31.90
C GLU A 23 10.83 -10.30 -30.90
N PRO A 24 12.14 -10.17 -31.15
CA PRO A 24 13.07 -9.50 -30.23
C PRO A 24 12.66 -8.07 -29.88
N ASP A 25 11.87 -7.42 -30.74
CA ASP A 25 11.35 -6.07 -30.53
C ASP A 25 10.25 -5.98 -29.46
N GLN A 26 9.69 -7.11 -28.99
CA GLN A 26 8.68 -7.11 -27.93
C GLN A 26 9.26 -7.27 -26.52
N THR A 27 10.58 -7.41 -26.38
CA THR A 27 11.24 -7.61 -25.09
C THR A 27 12.18 -6.47 -24.74
N ILE A 28 12.37 -6.22 -23.44
CA ILE A 28 13.32 -5.25 -22.89
C ILE A 28 14.21 -5.91 -21.86
N GLU A 29 15.47 -5.49 -21.80
CA GLU A 29 16.40 -5.89 -20.75
C GLU A 29 16.24 -4.97 -19.52
N VAL A 30 16.08 -5.58 -18.34
CA VAL A 30 16.06 -4.90 -17.05
C VAL A 30 17.23 -5.42 -16.22
N ARG A 31 18.14 -4.52 -15.87
CA ARG A 31 19.32 -4.78 -15.03
C ARG A 31 18.97 -4.44 -13.59
N VAL A 32 19.00 -5.43 -12.69
CA VAL A 32 18.62 -5.26 -11.29
C VAL A 32 19.77 -5.67 -10.38
N GLY A 33 20.03 -4.86 -9.35
CA GLY A 33 21.16 -5.06 -8.43
C GLY A 33 22.49 -4.55 -8.99
N SER A 34 23.55 -4.76 -8.22
CA SER A 34 24.90 -4.30 -8.56
C SER A 34 25.97 -5.30 -8.12
N GLY A 35 27.17 -5.17 -8.69
CA GLY A 35 28.31 -6.03 -8.37
C GLY A 35 28.00 -7.52 -8.57
N THR A 36 28.22 -8.33 -7.54
CA THR A 36 28.00 -9.79 -7.54
C THR A 36 26.52 -10.19 -7.57
N THR A 37 25.62 -9.24 -7.35
CA THR A 37 24.17 -9.50 -7.29
C THR A 37 23.43 -9.04 -8.54
N LEU A 38 24.14 -8.45 -9.51
CA LEU A 38 23.57 -7.98 -10.77
C LEU A 38 22.92 -9.15 -11.52
N ARG A 39 21.64 -8.99 -11.87
CA ARG A 39 20.90 -9.89 -12.77
C ARG A 39 20.28 -9.11 -13.92
N ILE A 40 20.20 -9.76 -15.07
CA ILE A 40 19.57 -9.22 -16.29
C ILE A 40 18.31 -10.02 -16.57
N PHE A 41 17.17 -9.34 -16.52
CA PHE A 41 15.86 -9.89 -16.83
C PHE A 41 15.47 -9.50 -18.25
N LYS A 42 14.99 -10.47 -19.04
CA LYS A 42 14.37 -10.20 -20.33
C LYS A 42 12.87 -10.30 -20.16
N VAL A 43 12.18 -9.17 -20.24
CA VAL A 43 10.76 -9.07 -19.93
C VAL A 43 9.98 -8.53 -21.13
N ASP A 44 8.77 -9.02 -21.31
CA ASP A 44 7.84 -8.52 -22.31
C ASP A 44 7.47 -7.05 -22.01
N LYS A 45 7.63 -6.18 -23.01
CA LYS A 45 7.34 -4.74 -22.90
C LYS A 45 5.88 -4.50 -22.51
N GLY A 46 4.95 -5.27 -23.09
CA GLY A 46 3.52 -5.15 -22.83
C GLY A 46 3.16 -5.47 -21.38
N ILE A 47 3.79 -6.50 -20.79
CA ILE A 47 3.62 -6.83 -19.37
C ILE A 47 4.05 -5.66 -18.50
N LEU A 48 5.27 -5.12 -18.66
CA LEU A 48 5.75 -4.01 -17.84
C LEU A 48 4.91 -2.74 -18.02
N CYS A 49 4.58 -2.39 -19.26
CA CYS A 49 3.77 -1.21 -19.58
C CYS A 49 2.33 -1.30 -19.07
N ARG A 50 1.80 -2.51 -18.83
CA ARG A 50 0.44 -2.66 -18.28
C ARG A 50 0.32 -2.00 -16.91
N ASP A 51 1.34 -2.17 -16.06
CA ASP A 51 1.29 -1.74 -14.66
C ASP A 51 2.16 -0.52 -14.38
N SER A 52 3.37 -0.45 -14.96
CA SER A 52 4.33 0.60 -14.66
C SER A 52 4.16 1.82 -15.56
N GLY A 53 3.79 2.95 -14.96
CA GLY A 53 3.76 4.26 -15.63
C GLY A 53 5.14 4.72 -16.09
N TYR A 54 6.19 4.38 -15.34
CA TYR A 54 7.58 4.62 -15.75
C TYR A 54 7.91 3.88 -17.05
N CYS A 55 7.69 2.56 -17.09
CA CYS A 55 7.93 1.73 -18.27
C CYS A 55 7.13 2.20 -19.47
N ARG A 56 5.84 2.55 -19.28
CA ARG A 56 5.03 3.15 -20.36
C ARG A 56 5.70 4.36 -20.98
N ARG A 57 6.18 5.31 -20.17
CA ARG A 57 6.79 6.54 -20.72
C ARG A 57 8.10 6.27 -21.45
N ILE A 58 8.98 5.46 -20.90
CA ILE A 58 10.29 5.22 -21.51
C ILE A 58 10.21 4.29 -22.73
N LEU A 59 9.20 3.41 -22.79
CA LEU A 59 9.01 2.47 -23.90
C LEU A 59 8.03 2.97 -24.98
N ALA A 60 7.15 3.92 -24.67
CA ALA A 60 6.25 4.54 -25.65
C ALA A 60 6.96 5.53 -26.59
N ALA A 61 8.17 5.95 -26.25
CA ALA A 61 8.94 6.83 -27.12
C ALA A 61 9.34 6.07 -28.38
N ASP A 62 8.77 6.50 -29.51
CA ASP A 62 9.15 6.25 -30.91
C ASP A 62 10.57 6.82 -31.22
N SER A 63 11.45 6.76 -30.21
CA SER A 63 12.75 7.36 -30.21
C SER A 63 13.64 6.56 -31.16
N LYS A 64 14.17 7.26 -32.16
CA LYS A 64 15.24 6.83 -33.07
C LYS A 64 16.55 6.46 -32.35
N HIS A 65 16.53 6.23 -31.04
CA HIS A 65 17.67 5.92 -30.21
C HIS A 65 17.52 4.48 -29.73
N LYS A 66 18.61 3.71 -29.79
CA LYS A 66 18.64 2.33 -29.28
C LYS A 66 18.05 2.34 -27.87
N GLN A 67 16.96 1.60 -27.65
CA GLN A 67 16.38 1.44 -26.33
C GLN A 67 17.46 0.89 -25.39
N GLU A 68 17.84 1.72 -24.42
CA GLU A 68 18.76 1.31 -23.37
C GLU A 68 18.04 0.39 -22.38
N ALA A 69 18.81 -0.52 -21.77
CA ALA A 69 18.29 -1.39 -20.72
C ALA A 69 17.80 -0.56 -19.52
N ILE A 70 16.68 -0.95 -18.92
CA ILE A 70 16.20 -0.34 -17.68
C ILE A 70 17.15 -0.72 -16.55
N ALA A 71 17.65 0.25 -15.78
CA ALA A 71 18.59 0.00 -14.69
C ALA A 71 17.94 0.29 -13.32
N LEU A 72 17.88 -0.75 -12.48
CA LEU A 72 17.35 -0.78 -11.11
C LEU A 72 18.45 -1.25 -10.16
N LEU A 73 19.58 -0.53 -10.14
CA LEU A 73 20.82 -0.99 -9.52
C LEU A 73 20.77 -0.97 -7.99
N GLU A 74 19.86 -0.19 -7.39
CA GLU A 74 19.70 -0.07 -5.94
C GLU A 74 18.78 -1.14 -5.34
N PHE A 75 18.08 -1.92 -6.17
CA PHE A 75 17.17 -2.98 -5.72
C PHE A 75 17.81 -4.35 -5.85
N MET A 76 17.45 -5.26 -4.97
CA MET A 76 17.86 -6.65 -5.13
C MET A 76 17.04 -7.34 -6.22
N PRO A 77 17.61 -8.30 -6.98
CA PRO A 77 16.86 -9.04 -7.98
C PRO A 77 15.57 -9.68 -7.45
N ILE A 78 15.57 -10.12 -6.19
CA ILE A 78 14.39 -10.72 -5.54
C ILE A 78 13.20 -9.75 -5.46
N ASN A 79 13.43 -8.44 -5.29
CA ASN A 79 12.35 -7.46 -5.27
C ASN A 79 11.69 -7.36 -6.65
N PHE A 80 12.50 -7.40 -7.71
CA PHE A 80 11.99 -7.38 -9.08
C PHE A 80 11.32 -8.71 -9.46
N GLU A 81 11.83 -9.85 -8.98
CA GLU A 81 11.17 -11.15 -9.13
C GLU A 81 9.79 -11.16 -8.46
N LEU A 82 9.66 -10.61 -7.25
CA LEU A 82 8.37 -10.46 -6.56
C LEU A 82 7.39 -9.58 -7.33
N TYR A 83 7.87 -8.45 -7.86
CA TYR A 83 7.08 -7.58 -8.72
C TYR A 83 6.59 -8.32 -9.98
N LEU A 84 7.48 -9.05 -10.67
CA LEU A 84 7.13 -9.84 -11.85
C LEU A 84 6.15 -10.98 -11.53
N GLN A 85 6.25 -11.60 -10.36
CA GLN A 85 5.30 -12.62 -9.94
C GLN A 85 3.90 -12.00 -9.78
N TRP A 86 3.80 -10.86 -9.10
CA TRP A 86 2.52 -10.18 -8.93
C TRP A 86 1.95 -9.67 -10.26
N ILE A 87 2.75 -9.07 -11.14
CA ILE A 87 2.21 -8.54 -12.40
C ILE A 87 1.67 -9.66 -13.30
N ILE A 88 2.26 -10.86 -13.25
CA ILE A 88 1.80 -12.03 -14.01
C ILE A 88 0.51 -12.60 -13.40
N ASN A 89 0.43 -12.66 -12.07
CA ASN A 89 -0.71 -13.19 -11.34
C ASN A 89 -1.10 -12.23 -10.20
N PRO A 90 -1.87 -11.16 -10.50
CA PRO A 90 -2.22 -10.16 -9.51
C PRO A 90 -3.06 -10.75 -8.38
N SER A 91 -2.64 -10.46 -7.16
CA SER A 91 -3.36 -10.84 -5.94
C SER A 91 -3.95 -9.60 -5.27
N GLN A 92 -5.09 -9.78 -4.61
CA GLN A 92 -5.73 -8.74 -3.82
C GLN A 92 -4.94 -8.44 -2.54
N PRO A 93 -4.99 -7.21 -2.02
CA PRO A 93 -4.43 -6.87 -0.71
C PRO A 93 -4.97 -7.79 0.39
N THR A 94 -4.09 -8.20 1.29
CA THR A 94 -4.45 -9.08 2.42
C THR A 94 -4.96 -8.25 3.59
N VAL A 95 -6.07 -8.67 4.20
CA VAL A 95 -6.53 -8.11 5.48
C VAL A 95 -5.62 -8.63 6.58
N TYR A 96 -5.21 -7.77 7.52
CA TYR A 96 -4.34 -8.18 8.61
C TYR A 96 -4.97 -9.32 9.43
N ASP A 97 -4.24 -10.43 9.56
CA ASP A 97 -4.62 -11.60 10.36
C ASP A 97 -3.48 -11.96 11.31
N PRO A 98 -3.62 -11.79 12.64
CA PRO A 98 -2.54 -12.08 13.59
C PRO A 98 -2.09 -13.56 13.60
N ASP A 99 -2.93 -14.48 13.12
CA ASP A 99 -2.63 -15.91 13.08
C ASP A 99 -1.93 -16.33 11.79
N TYR A 100 -1.83 -15.43 10.80
CA TYR A 100 -1.19 -15.68 9.51
C TYR A 100 0.25 -15.13 9.47
N LEU A 101 1.22 -16.01 9.23
CA LEU A 101 2.62 -15.62 9.01
C LEU A 101 2.94 -15.58 7.50
N PRO A 102 3.28 -14.39 6.94
CA PRO A 102 3.77 -14.30 5.57
C PRO A 102 4.97 -15.20 5.35
N GLN A 103 4.99 -15.85 4.19
CA GLN A 103 6.11 -16.68 3.80
C GLN A 103 7.18 -15.85 3.09
N GLU A 104 8.43 -16.31 3.17
CA GLU A 104 9.48 -15.80 2.30
C GLU A 104 9.10 -16.02 0.81
N PRO A 105 9.47 -15.09 -0.09
CA PRO A 105 10.36 -13.94 0.15
C PRO A 105 9.65 -12.65 0.62
N TRP A 106 8.32 -12.64 0.76
CA TRP A 106 7.58 -11.41 1.11
C TRP A 106 7.88 -10.91 2.52
N LEU A 107 8.05 -11.83 3.47
CA LEU A 107 8.39 -11.52 4.87
C LEU A 107 9.55 -10.51 4.97
N SER A 108 10.67 -10.79 4.30
CA SER A 108 11.87 -9.95 4.35
C SER A 108 11.91 -8.82 3.31
N ASN A 109 11.05 -8.84 2.29
CA ASN A 109 11.21 -7.96 1.12
C ASN A 109 10.03 -7.01 0.86
N ALA A 110 8.91 -7.11 1.59
CA ALA A 110 7.69 -6.36 1.29
C ALA A 110 7.91 -4.84 1.19
N ALA A 111 8.60 -4.22 2.16
CA ALA A 111 8.86 -2.77 2.14
C ALA A 111 9.72 -2.34 0.94
N THR A 112 10.81 -3.06 0.67
CA THR A 112 11.70 -2.74 -0.45
C THR A 112 11.03 -2.99 -1.80
N THR A 113 10.17 -4.02 -1.90
CA THR A 113 9.36 -4.28 -3.09
C THR A 113 8.29 -3.20 -3.29
N TRP A 114 7.73 -2.63 -2.22
CA TRP A 114 6.86 -1.45 -2.32
C TRP A 114 7.62 -0.22 -2.83
N LEU A 115 8.83 0.03 -2.33
CA LEU A 115 9.70 1.13 -2.81
C LEU A 115 10.06 0.96 -4.29
N LEU A 116 10.28 -0.27 -4.74
CA LEU A 116 10.44 -0.60 -6.16
C LEU A 116 9.19 -0.20 -6.96
N GLY A 117 8.00 -0.54 -6.46
CA GLY A 117 6.72 -0.15 -7.06
C GLY A 117 6.60 1.36 -7.28
N ARG A 118 6.98 2.14 -6.25
CA ARG A 118 7.03 3.60 -6.35
C ARG A 118 8.01 4.10 -7.40
N LYS A 119 9.21 3.52 -7.48
CA LYS A 119 10.20 3.91 -8.52
C LYS A 119 9.67 3.61 -9.92
N LEU A 120 9.04 2.45 -10.10
CA LEU A 120 8.41 2.05 -11.36
C LEU A 120 7.06 2.75 -11.61
N GLN A 121 6.53 3.50 -10.65
CA GLN A 121 5.22 4.13 -10.71
C GLN A 121 4.14 3.12 -11.12
N CYS A 122 4.09 2.02 -10.36
CA CYS A 122 3.12 0.96 -10.53
C CYS A 122 1.69 1.43 -10.21
N SER A 123 0.72 0.56 -10.46
CA SER A 123 -0.68 0.80 -10.15
C SER A 123 -0.95 0.90 -8.65
N ASP A 124 -2.08 1.51 -8.29
CA ASP A 124 -2.54 1.59 -6.90
C ASP A 124 -2.80 0.19 -6.32
N GLU A 125 -3.20 -0.77 -7.16
CA GLU A 125 -3.41 -2.17 -6.80
C GLU A 125 -2.11 -2.83 -6.33
N PHE A 126 -0.99 -2.61 -7.04
CA PHE A 126 0.31 -3.12 -6.61
C PHE A 126 0.76 -2.48 -5.31
N ASP A 127 0.65 -1.15 -5.22
CA ASP A 127 1.05 -0.40 -4.04
C ASP A 127 0.27 -0.90 -2.81
N LYS A 128 -1.05 -1.10 -2.92
CA LYS A 128 -1.89 -1.65 -1.83
C LYS A 128 -1.52 -3.07 -1.48
N PHE A 129 -1.29 -3.91 -2.48
CA PHE A 129 -0.89 -5.30 -2.26
C PHE A 129 0.45 -5.37 -1.51
N ALA A 130 1.49 -4.69 -2.00
CA ALA A 130 2.81 -4.71 -1.37
C ALA A 130 2.78 -4.12 0.05
N LEU A 131 1.99 -3.06 0.28
CA LEU A 131 1.79 -2.53 1.64
C LEU A 131 1.09 -3.55 2.54
N SER A 132 0.06 -4.24 2.05
CA SER A 132 -0.63 -5.26 2.87
C SER A 132 0.30 -6.41 3.28
N GLN A 133 1.21 -6.82 2.39
CA GLN A 133 2.25 -7.81 2.72
C GLN A 133 3.18 -7.29 3.82
N PHE A 134 3.53 -6.00 3.77
CA PHE A 134 4.36 -5.37 4.80
C PHE A 134 3.64 -5.26 6.15
N VAL A 135 2.39 -4.80 6.18
CA VAL A 135 1.56 -4.72 7.40
C VAL A 135 1.43 -6.08 8.06
N GLN A 136 1.25 -7.13 7.25
CA GLN A 136 1.14 -8.50 7.72
C GLN A 136 2.47 -9.02 8.32
N SER A 137 3.61 -8.61 7.78
CA SER A 137 4.93 -9.13 8.17
C SER A 137 5.64 -8.31 9.25
N CYS A 138 5.19 -7.07 9.50
CA CYS A 138 6.05 -6.08 10.14
C CYS A 138 6.45 -6.38 11.59
N ALA A 139 5.60 -7.08 12.34
CA ALA A 139 5.87 -7.48 13.71
C ALA A 139 6.81 -8.68 13.84
N PHE A 140 7.08 -9.39 12.75
CA PHE A 140 7.93 -10.59 12.74
C PHE A 140 9.36 -10.31 12.31
N MET A 141 9.67 -9.07 11.92
CA MET A 141 11.02 -8.68 11.54
C MET A 141 11.87 -8.45 12.79
N LEU A 142 13.04 -9.10 12.85
CA LEU A 142 13.99 -8.91 13.96
C LEU A 142 14.57 -7.49 14.00
N TYR A 143 14.81 -6.93 12.82
CA TYR A 143 15.21 -5.54 12.62
C TYR A 143 14.38 -5.02 11.47
N GLY A 144 13.49 -4.06 11.75
CA GLY A 144 12.62 -3.56 10.71
C GLY A 144 13.32 -2.56 9.77
N PRO A 145 12.76 -2.33 8.57
CA PRO A 145 13.33 -1.45 7.55
C PRO A 145 13.03 0.03 7.81
N TRP A 146 12.83 0.42 9.08
CA TRP A 146 12.25 1.72 9.46
C TRP A 146 13.08 2.90 8.97
N GLU A 147 14.40 2.87 9.20
CA GLU A 147 15.32 3.91 8.72
C GLU A 147 15.34 4.00 7.19
N MET A 148 15.29 2.86 6.50
CA MET A 148 15.21 2.82 5.04
C MET A 148 13.91 3.47 4.55
N ILE A 149 12.77 3.15 5.17
CA ILE A 149 11.47 3.73 4.83
C ILE A 149 11.49 5.24 5.09
N GLU A 150 12.00 5.69 6.25
CA GLU A 150 12.09 7.12 6.58
C GLU A 150 12.90 7.91 5.54
N ARG A 151 13.98 7.32 5.03
CA ARG A 151 14.86 7.95 4.03
C ARG A 151 14.30 7.90 2.61
N GLN A 152 13.67 6.80 2.21
CA GLN A 152 13.31 6.54 0.82
C GLN A 152 11.82 6.78 0.52
N ALA A 153 10.93 6.52 1.46
CA ALA A 153 9.52 6.88 1.36
C ALA A 153 9.30 8.20 2.11
N SER A 154 9.64 9.33 1.48
CA SER A 154 9.41 10.65 2.09
C SER A 154 7.92 10.95 2.31
N ILE A 155 7.05 10.37 1.48
CA ILE A 155 5.59 10.48 1.54
C ILE A 155 4.95 9.16 1.10
N GLY A 156 3.64 9.02 1.36
CA GLY A 156 2.83 7.90 0.88
C GLY A 156 2.34 6.97 1.99
N SER A 157 1.62 5.92 1.60
CA SER A 157 0.97 4.99 2.51
C SER A 157 1.96 4.16 3.34
N LEU A 158 3.05 3.67 2.74
CA LEU A 158 4.12 2.98 3.48
C LEU A 158 4.77 3.87 4.53
N ARG A 159 5.06 5.13 4.17
CA ARG A 159 5.64 6.10 5.12
C ARG A 159 4.70 6.35 6.29
N ARG A 160 3.42 6.66 5.99
CA ARG A 160 2.39 6.89 7.02
C ARG A 160 2.29 5.69 7.96
N PHE A 161 2.13 4.49 7.43
CA PHE A 161 2.06 3.27 8.25
C PHE A 161 3.31 3.09 9.11
N SER A 162 4.50 3.23 8.50
CA SER A 162 5.78 3.09 9.20
C SER A 162 5.93 4.10 10.32
N ASP A 163 5.60 5.37 10.10
CA ASP A 163 5.70 6.41 11.14
C ASP A 163 4.81 6.05 12.34
N HIS A 164 3.55 5.66 12.08
CA HIS A 164 2.63 5.25 13.13
C HIS A 164 3.07 3.97 13.85
N TRP A 165 3.60 2.98 13.12
CA TRP A 165 4.15 1.76 13.69
C TRP A 165 5.35 2.03 14.60
N THR A 166 6.29 2.85 14.13
CA THR A 166 7.49 3.26 14.86
C THR A 166 7.13 4.00 16.13
N ALA A 167 6.27 5.01 16.05
CA ALA A 167 5.84 5.78 17.21
C ALA A 167 5.04 4.92 18.21
N TRP A 168 4.15 4.03 17.72
CA TRP A 168 3.42 3.10 18.58
C TRP A 168 4.37 2.17 19.34
N ASN A 169 5.29 1.47 18.66
CA ASN A 169 6.24 0.56 19.33
C ASN A 169 7.23 1.31 20.24
N SER A 170 7.70 2.49 19.83
CA SER A 170 8.60 3.32 20.64
C SER A 170 7.95 3.72 21.97
N SER A 171 6.61 3.88 22.01
CA SER A 171 5.90 4.18 23.26
C SER A 171 5.90 3.01 24.26
N PHE A 172 6.13 1.77 23.81
CA PHE A 172 6.22 0.58 24.66
C PHE A 172 7.66 0.16 24.98
N ALA A 173 8.64 0.59 24.18
CA ALA A 173 10.03 0.13 24.27
C ALA A 173 10.80 0.64 25.51
N GLY A 174 10.20 1.53 26.32
CA GLY A 174 10.83 2.13 27.49
C GLY A 174 11.90 3.18 27.12
N PRO A 175 12.65 3.69 28.10
CA PRO A 175 13.60 4.79 27.90
C PRO A 175 14.94 4.37 27.28
N GLU A 176 15.24 3.07 27.21
CA GLU A 176 16.52 2.55 26.72
C GLU A 176 16.60 2.60 25.18
N PRO A 177 17.81 2.74 24.61
CA PRO A 177 18.01 2.66 23.17
C PRO A 177 17.48 1.35 22.57
N ASN A 178 16.75 1.46 21.47
CA ASN A 178 16.08 0.36 20.77
C ASN A 178 16.10 0.60 19.24
N GLU A 179 15.51 -0.29 18.44
CA GLU A 179 15.53 -0.20 16.97
C GLU A 179 14.88 1.07 16.41
N TYR A 180 14.03 1.75 17.18
CA TYR A 180 13.36 2.99 16.80
C TYR A 180 14.13 4.24 17.22
N SER A 181 15.22 4.08 17.99
CA SER A 181 16.01 5.20 18.50
C SER A 181 16.65 6.00 17.36
N GLY A 182 16.42 7.31 17.38
CA GLY A 182 16.95 8.24 16.38
C GLY A 182 16.01 8.51 15.21
N LEU A 183 15.00 7.65 14.98
CA LEU A 183 13.97 7.88 13.97
C LEU A 183 13.11 9.10 14.33
N LEU A 184 12.65 9.82 13.30
CA LEU A 184 11.83 11.01 13.47
C LEU A 184 10.48 10.66 14.10
N ALA A 185 9.84 9.60 13.60
CA ALA A 185 8.53 9.18 14.08
C ALA A 185 8.55 8.74 15.55
N ALA A 186 9.67 8.20 16.05
CA ALA A 186 9.78 7.79 17.46
C ALA A 186 9.69 8.98 18.44
N ARG A 187 9.83 10.22 17.95
CA ARG A 187 9.70 11.46 18.72
C ARG A 187 8.26 11.96 18.80
N ASP A 188 7.37 11.43 17.97
CA ASP A 188 5.98 11.85 17.92
C ASP A 188 5.24 11.33 19.14
N ILE A 189 4.59 12.24 19.86
CA ILE A 189 3.74 11.92 21.01
C ILE A 189 2.31 11.82 20.49
N PHE A 190 1.77 10.61 20.41
CA PHE A 190 0.35 10.46 20.12
C PHE A 190 -0.49 10.63 21.39
N ALA A 191 -1.58 11.38 21.24
CA ALA A 191 -2.60 11.45 22.27
C ALA A 191 -3.30 10.07 22.38
N PRO A 192 -3.38 9.46 23.57
CA PRO A 192 -4.08 8.21 23.75
C PRO A 192 -5.59 8.37 23.45
N PRO A 193 -6.29 7.28 23.06
CA PRO A 193 -5.78 5.90 22.94
C PRO A 193 -5.03 5.67 21.61
N ILE A 194 -3.79 5.18 21.68
CA ILE A 194 -3.00 4.78 20.51
C ILE A 194 -3.32 3.30 20.21
N ARG A 195 -3.93 3.03 19.06
CA ARG A 195 -4.26 1.66 18.63
C ARG A 195 -3.16 1.07 17.78
N ASP A 196 -3.06 -0.26 17.78
CA ASP A 196 -2.20 -1.01 16.88
C ASP A 196 -2.51 -0.64 15.41
N PRO A 197 -1.56 -0.05 14.66
CA PRO A 197 -1.76 0.35 13.27
C PRO A 197 -2.22 -0.80 12.37
N ARG A 198 -1.86 -2.06 12.65
CA ARG A 198 -2.21 -3.17 11.77
C ARG A 198 -3.70 -3.47 11.74
N LEU A 199 -4.45 -3.02 12.75
CA LEU A 199 -5.89 -3.27 12.86
C LEU A 199 -6.75 -2.40 11.95
N TYR A 200 -6.17 -1.38 11.31
CA TYR A 200 -6.89 -0.55 10.35
C TYR A 200 -6.95 -1.20 8.97
N ASP A 201 -8.03 -0.97 8.24
CA ASP A 201 -8.12 -1.40 6.84
C ASP A 201 -6.99 -0.76 6.02
N ILE A 202 -6.55 -1.46 4.96
CA ILE A 202 -5.49 -0.97 4.08
C ILE A 202 -5.78 0.45 3.56
N GLU A 203 -7.05 0.78 3.32
CA GLU A 203 -7.50 2.09 2.81
C GLU A 203 -7.34 3.25 3.80
N HIS A 204 -7.15 2.93 5.07
CA HIS A 204 -6.74 3.91 6.06
C HIS A 204 -5.46 4.63 5.65
N TRP A 205 -4.48 3.90 5.13
CA TRP A 205 -3.15 4.41 4.80
C TRP A 205 -3.12 5.26 3.52
N TYR A 206 -4.10 5.06 2.65
CA TYR A 206 -4.28 5.80 1.39
C TYR A 206 -5.16 7.05 1.55
N SER A 207 -5.84 7.20 2.68
CA SER A 207 -6.73 8.34 2.95
C SER A 207 -6.13 9.31 3.95
N GLU A 208 -6.75 10.49 4.10
CA GLU A 208 -6.28 11.52 5.04
C GLU A 208 -6.35 11.07 6.51
N CYS A 209 -7.19 10.10 6.85
CA CYS A 209 -7.23 9.61 8.23
C CYS A 209 -5.96 8.85 8.63
N GLY A 210 -5.26 8.21 7.68
CA GLY A 210 -3.96 7.57 7.92
C GLY A 210 -2.82 8.52 8.23
N LYS A 211 -2.97 9.81 7.89
CA LYS A 211 -1.98 10.83 8.27
C LYS A 211 -2.08 11.18 9.75
N TYR A 212 -3.30 11.25 10.29
CA TYR A 212 -3.56 11.82 11.62
C TYR A 212 -4.00 10.79 12.67
N MET A 213 -4.13 9.50 12.30
CA MET A 213 -4.66 8.43 13.16
C MET A 213 -5.90 8.88 13.95
N ARG A 214 -6.87 9.50 13.24
CA ARG A 214 -8.04 10.04 13.90
C ARG A 214 -8.75 8.90 14.65
N PRO A 215 -9.02 9.03 15.96
CA PRO A 215 -9.62 7.96 16.77
C PRO A 215 -10.99 7.50 16.30
N ARG A 216 -11.62 8.25 15.38
CA ARG A 216 -12.96 8.01 14.85
C ARG A 216 -13.01 7.96 13.32
N CYS A 217 -12.15 7.17 12.69
CA CYS A 217 -12.17 7.01 11.23
C CYS A 217 -13.06 5.85 10.78
N LEU A 218 -13.63 5.95 9.57
CA LEU A 218 -14.47 4.89 8.96
C LEU A 218 -13.68 3.62 8.59
N HIS A 219 -12.37 3.75 8.48
CA HIS A 219 -11.45 2.64 8.17
C HIS A 219 -11.03 1.86 9.43
N ASP A 220 -11.56 2.20 10.61
CA ASP A 220 -11.46 1.36 11.81
C ASP A 220 -12.56 0.28 11.75
N PRO A 221 -12.21 -1.01 11.71
CA PRO A 221 -13.19 -2.09 11.66
C PRO A 221 -14.16 -2.09 12.84
N ILE A 222 -13.70 -1.73 14.05
CA ILE A 222 -14.56 -1.73 15.24
C ILE A 222 -15.60 -0.64 15.15
N LEU A 223 -15.19 0.59 14.81
CA LEU A 223 -16.15 1.69 14.66
C LEU A 223 -17.16 1.44 13.55
N ARG A 224 -16.75 0.73 12.50
CA ARG A 224 -17.68 0.32 11.44
C ARG A 224 -18.69 -0.68 11.96
N LEU A 225 -18.26 -1.67 12.73
CA LEU A 225 -19.15 -2.64 13.37
C LEU A 225 -20.11 -1.94 14.35
N GLU A 226 -19.61 -1.05 15.21
CA GLU A 226 -20.43 -0.28 16.15
C GLU A 226 -21.51 0.53 15.43
N ARG A 227 -21.16 1.21 14.32
CA ARG A 227 -22.14 1.97 13.51
C ARG A 227 -23.15 1.05 12.82
N LEU A 228 -22.73 -0.11 12.36
CA LEU A 228 -23.64 -1.11 11.76
C LEU A 228 -24.60 -1.67 12.80
N GLU A 229 -24.15 -1.89 14.03
CA GLU A 229 -24.98 -2.32 15.15
C GLU A 229 -25.93 -1.22 15.61
N GLU A 230 -25.48 0.03 15.68
CA GLU A 230 -26.31 1.18 15.99
C GLU A 230 -27.39 1.41 14.93
N ALA A 231 -27.05 1.27 13.65
CA ALA A 231 -28.01 1.36 12.55
C ALA A 231 -29.05 0.23 12.55
N LYS A 232 -28.76 -0.90 13.19
CA LYS A 232 -29.71 -2.01 13.40
C LYS A 232 -30.63 -1.77 14.59
N LYS A 233 -30.31 -0.84 15.50
CA LYS A 233 -31.18 -0.55 16.64
C LYS A 233 -32.48 0.08 16.11
N PRO A 234 -33.65 -0.40 16.57
CA PRO A 234 -34.91 0.25 16.21
C PRO A 234 -34.83 1.71 16.61
N LYS A 235 -35.27 2.61 15.70
CA LYS A 235 -35.41 4.02 16.05
C LYS A 235 -36.31 4.09 17.28
N PRO A 236 -35.98 4.93 18.29
CA PRO A 236 -36.87 5.13 19.41
C PRO A 236 -38.25 5.46 18.87
N GLU A 237 -39.28 4.73 19.29
CA GLU A 237 -40.63 5.19 19.07
C GLU A 237 -40.73 6.58 19.69
N PRO A 238 -41.19 7.60 18.93
CA PRO A 238 -41.42 8.90 19.53
C PRO A 238 -42.34 8.72 20.74
N PRO A 239 -42.11 9.45 21.85
CA PRO A 239 -42.97 9.37 23.01
C PRO A 239 -44.45 9.49 22.59
N ALA A 240 -45.36 8.71 23.18
CA ALA A 240 -46.79 8.75 22.83
C ALA A 240 -47.43 10.15 23.01
N GLU A 241 -46.78 11.02 23.77
CA GLU A 241 -47.12 12.43 23.96
C GLU A 241 -46.72 13.35 22.77
N TRP A 242 -46.03 12.80 21.77
CA TRP A 242 -45.71 13.47 20.50
C TRP A 242 -46.76 13.17 19.41
N ASP A 243 -48.00 12.86 19.81
CA ASP A 243 -49.22 12.88 18.98
C ASP A 243 -49.53 14.31 18.45
N TYR A 244 -48.54 14.95 17.82
CA TYR A 244 -48.81 16.05 16.91
C TYR A 244 -49.19 15.43 15.58
N ASP A 245 -50.39 15.77 15.11
CA ASP A 245 -50.95 15.44 13.81
C ASP A 245 -49.90 15.63 12.69
N TYR A 246 -49.16 14.55 12.36
CA TYR A 246 -48.14 14.53 11.32
C TYR A 246 -48.75 14.38 9.92
N GLU A 247 -50.04 14.64 9.76
CA GLU A 247 -50.71 14.61 8.45
C GLU A 247 -50.42 15.86 7.59
N ASP A 248 -49.75 16.90 8.10
CA ASP A 248 -49.51 18.15 7.36
C ASP A 248 -48.04 18.49 7.04
N ALA A 249 -47.05 17.67 7.45
CA ALA A 249 -45.63 18.01 7.23
C ALA A 249 -45.04 17.53 5.89
N ASP A 250 -45.69 16.57 5.21
CA ASP A 250 -45.26 16.11 3.87
C ASP A 250 -45.66 17.07 2.73
N ALA A 251 -46.37 18.16 3.04
CA ALA A 251 -46.76 19.17 2.06
C ALA A 251 -45.74 20.30 1.83
N VAL A 252 -44.64 20.40 2.61
CA VAL A 252 -43.73 21.58 2.55
C VAL A 252 -42.26 21.23 2.26
N ARG A 253 -41.96 20.02 1.78
CA ARG A 253 -40.61 19.67 1.27
C ARG A 253 -40.61 19.23 -0.21
N GLN A 254 -41.38 19.92 -1.04
CA GLN A 254 -40.95 20.22 -2.40
C GLN A 254 -39.96 21.40 -2.34
N PHE A 255 -38.73 21.14 -1.90
CA PHE A 255 -37.64 22.04 -2.21
C PHE A 255 -37.27 21.77 -3.67
N ASP A 256 -37.62 22.74 -4.51
CA ASP A 256 -37.25 22.79 -5.91
C ASP A 256 -35.75 22.48 -6.08
N CYS A 257 -35.47 21.36 -6.73
CA CYS A 257 -34.21 21.13 -7.39
C CYS A 257 -34.19 22.01 -8.65
N VAL A 258 -34.06 23.33 -8.46
CA VAL A 258 -33.74 24.24 -9.57
C VAL A 258 -32.30 23.96 -9.96
N LYS A 259 -32.13 23.41 -11.15
CA LYS A 259 -30.86 23.33 -11.85
C LYS A 259 -30.30 24.75 -12.01
N SER A 260 -29.34 25.12 -11.16
CA SER A 260 -28.47 26.27 -11.38
C SER A 260 -27.29 25.83 -12.26
N THR A 261 -27.53 25.76 -13.57
CA THR A 261 -26.47 25.81 -14.58
C THR A 261 -26.24 27.25 -14.97
N GLU A 262 -25.35 27.95 -14.26
CA GLU A 262 -24.76 29.26 -14.60
C GLU A 262 -23.66 29.47 -13.53
N GLY A 263 -22.37 29.37 -13.86
CA GLY A 263 -21.62 30.39 -14.59
C GLY A 263 -20.71 31.13 -13.62
N CYS A 264 -19.67 30.46 -13.08
CA CYS A 264 -18.65 31.12 -12.27
C CYS A 264 -17.48 31.53 -13.17
N GLN A 265 -17.55 32.74 -13.72
CA GLN A 265 -16.38 33.46 -14.25
C GLN A 265 -15.65 34.06 -13.05
N ILE A 266 -14.38 33.68 -12.87
CA ILE A 266 -13.46 34.36 -11.97
C ILE A 266 -12.78 35.44 -12.81
N GLU A 267 -13.11 36.70 -12.55
CA GLU A 267 -12.30 37.83 -12.99
C GLU A 267 -11.04 37.88 -12.13
N VAL A 268 -9.93 38.16 -12.82
CA VAL A 268 -8.59 38.34 -12.26
C VAL A 268 -8.36 39.84 -12.20
N ASP A 269 -8.13 40.36 -11.00
CA ASP A 269 -7.42 41.62 -10.77
C ASP A 269 -6.05 41.32 -10.15
#